data_AF-A0AA40LRY8-F1
#
_entry.id   AF-A0AA40LRY8-F1
#
_cell.length_a   1.000
_cell.length_b   1.000
_cell.length_c   1.000
_cell.angle_alpha   90.00
_cell.angle_beta   90.00
_cell.angle_gamma   90.00
#
_symmetry.space_group_name_H-M   'P 1'
#
loop_
_entity.id
_entity.type
_entity.pdbx_description
1 polymer ?
#
loop_
_entity_poly.entity_id
_entity_poly.type
_entity_poly.pdbx_seq_one_letter_code
_entity_poly.pdbx_strand_id
1 'polypeptide(L)'
;MPATIRAHALVTVIDGNIFPALISILQTAEFRTRKEAAWAITNATSGGSAEQIKYLVELGCIKPLCDLLTVMDSKIVQVALNGLENILRLGEQEAKRNGTGINPYCALIEEAYGLDKIEFLQSHENQDIYQKAFDLMSITSEPRMRTAALHPRLTLASSSTSSSS
;
A
#
# COMPACT_ATOMS: atom_id res chain seq x y z
N MET A 1 6.06 28.44 13.50
CA MET A 1 7.36 27.77 13.67
C MET A 1 7.72 27.11 12.35
N PRO A 2 8.90 27.38 11.75
CA PRO A 2 9.09 27.34 10.30
C PRO A 2 9.43 25.94 9.77
N ALA A 3 8.92 25.65 8.58
CA ALA A 3 9.00 24.39 7.84
C ALA A 3 10.41 23.95 7.38
N THR A 4 11.47 24.63 7.82
CA THR A 4 12.83 24.49 7.27
C THR A 4 13.67 23.42 7.97
N ILE A 5 13.29 22.95 9.17
CA ILE A 5 14.01 21.87 9.88
C ILE A 5 13.65 20.47 9.33
N ARG A 6 12.60 20.34 8.51
CA ARG A 6 12.06 19.03 8.09
C ARG A 6 12.86 18.33 6.97
N ALA A 7 13.66 19.05 6.20
CA ALA A 7 14.37 18.48 5.04
C ALA A 7 15.82 18.04 5.34
N HIS A 8 16.48 18.64 6.35
CA HIS A 8 17.89 18.36 6.63
C HIS A 8 18.13 17.09 7.47
N ALA A 9 17.08 16.51 8.06
CA ALA A 9 17.17 15.28 8.83
C ALA A 9 17.08 14.01 7.98
N LEU A 10 16.61 14.08 6.72
CA LEU A 10 16.30 12.88 5.94
C LEU A 10 17.54 12.24 5.29
N VAL A 11 18.57 13.03 4.94
CA VAL A 11 19.78 12.51 4.29
C VAL A 11 20.67 11.72 5.27
N THR A 12 20.59 12.00 6.57
CA THR A 12 21.38 11.31 7.62
C THR A 12 20.71 10.06 8.20
N VAL A 13 19.43 9.81 7.88
CA VAL A 13 18.63 8.72 8.51
C VAL A 13 18.85 7.35 7.87
N ILE A 14 19.36 7.31 6.63
CA ILE A 14 19.49 6.07 5.85
C ILE A 14 20.71 5.22 6.27
N ASP A 15 21.79 5.82 6.79
CA ASP A 15 22.99 5.08 7.24
C ASP A 15 22.87 4.46 8.64
N GLY A 16 21.78 4.73 9.39
CA GLY A 16 21.67 4.39 10.81
C GLY A 16 20.82 3.17 11.18
N ASN A 17 20.35 2.37 10.21
CA ASN A 17 19.40 1.26 10.47
C ASN A 17 18.10 1.73 11.18
N ILE A 18 17.62 2.94 10.87
CA ILE A 18 16.50 3.59 11.57
C ILE A 18 15.14 3.01 11.13
N PHE A 19 15.02 2.51 9.90
CA PHE A 19 13.74 2.01 9.39
C PHE A 19 13.20 0.78 10.13
N PRO A 20 14.00 -0.25 10.45
CA PRO A 20 13.54 -1.35 11.31
C PRO A 20 13.04 -0.86 12.68
N ALA A 21 13.73 0.11 13.29
CA ALA A 21 13.31 0.69 14.56
C ALA A 21 11.99 1.46 14.43
N LEU A 22 11.82 2.24 13.36
CA LEU A 22 10.56 2.96 13.08
C LEU A 22 9.38 2.01 12.89
N ILE A 23 9.58 0.90 12.16
CA ILE A 23 8.53 -0.11 11.94
C ILE A 23 8.15 -0.80 13.25
N SER A 24 9.13 -1.15 14.09
CA SER A 24 8.90 -1.69 15.43
C SER A 24 8.11 -0.71 16.31
N ILE A 25 8.48 0.58 16.29
CA ILE A 25 7.75 1.65 17.01
C ILE A 25 6.31 1.76 16.48
N LEU A 26 6.10 1.64 15.18
CA LEU A 26 4.78 1.73 14.55
C LEU A 26 3.82 0.62 15.02
N GLN A 27 4.36 -0.52 15.45
CA GLN A 27 3.61 -1.67 15.95
C GLN A 27 3.45 -1.68 17.48
N THR A 28 4.51 -1.30 18.21
CA THR A 28 4.61 -1.55 19.67
C THR A 28 4.46 -0.30 20.53
N ALA A 29 4.73 0.90 19.98
CA ALA A 29 4.73 2.11 20.78
C ALA A 29 3.33 2.66 21.04
N GLU A 30 3.26 3.57 21.99
CA GLU A 30 2.07 4.35 22.30
C GLU A 30 1.63 5.24 21.11
N PHE A 31 0.32 5.52 21.04
CA PHE A 31 -0.30 6.11 19.86
C PHE A 31 0.37 7.41 19.38
N ARG A 32 0.81 8.27 20.30
CA ARG A 32 1.50 9.53 19.95
C ARG A 32 2.79 9.27 19.18
N THR A 33 3.59 8.32 19.63
CA THR A 33 4.87 7.95 18.99
C THR A 33 4.65 7.25 17.66
N ARG A 34 3.60 6.41 17.56
CA ARG A 34 3.19 5.77 16.30
C ARG A 34 2.87 6.79 15.21
N LYS A 35 2.28 7.93 15.56
CA LYS A 35 2.00 9.01 14.59
C LYS A 35 3.29 9.54 13.97
N GLU A 36 4.28 9.89 14.78
CA GLU A 36 5.55 10.42 14.29
C GLU A 36 6.29 9.40 13.43
N ALA A 37 6.25 8.12 13.82
CA ALA A 37 6.81 7.03 13.02
C ALA A 37 6.11 6.90 11.66
N ALA A 38 4.78 6.99 11.62
CA ALA A 38 4.01 6.95 10.37
C ALA A 38 4.33 8.11 9.43
N TRP A 39 4.49 9.31 9.99
CA TRP A 39 4.94 10.49 9.26
C TRP A 39 6.35 10.29 8.69
N ALA A 40 7.28 9.75 9.49
CA ALA A 40 8.64 9.47 9.03
C ALA A 40 8.68 8.47 7.87
N ILE A 41 7.93 7.36 7.96
CA ILE A 41 7.83 6.37 6.89
C ILE A 41 7.19 6.99 5.64
N THR A 42 6.10 7.73 5.78
CA THR A 42 5.41 8.34 4.63
C THR A 42 6.29 9.39 3.94
N ASN A 43 7.04 10.19 4.69
CA ASN A 43 8.01 11.12 4.13
C ASN A 43 9.15 10.39 3.40
N ALA A 44 9.64 9.30 3.96
CA ALA A 44 10.64 8.45 3.30
C ALA A 44 10.10 7.85 2.00
N THR A 45 8.83 7.43 1.95
CA THR A 45 8.22 6.95 0.69
C THR A 45 7.96 8.05 -0.34
N SER A 46 7.79 9.30 0.09
CA SER A 46 7.55 10.43 -0.81
C SER A 46 8.82 10.97 -1.45
N GLY A 47 9.94 10.97 -0.69
CA GLY A 47 11.22 11.53 -1.12
C GLY A 47 12.33 10.52 -1.39
N GLY A 48 12.08 9.24 -1.12
CA GLY A 48 13.08 8.17 -1.26
C GLY A 48 13.21 7.64 -2.68
N SER A 49 14.32 6.96 -2.96
CA SER A 49 14.53 6.24 -4.22
C SER A 49 13.68 4.96 -4.28
N ALA A 50 13.52 4.40 -5.50
CA ALA A 50 12.83 3.13 -5.71
C ALA A 50 13.39 2.01 -4.81
N GLU A 51 14.72 1.95 -4.67
CA GLU A 51 15.42 0.96 -3.84
C GLU A 51 15.11 1.15 -2.35
N GLN A 52 15.01 2.40 -1.88
CA GLN A 52 14.68 2.70 -0.50
C GLN A 52 13.24 2.31 -0.17
N ILE A 53 12.29 2.63 -1.06
CA ILE A 53 10.89 2.26 -0.88
C ILE A 53 10.75 0.74 -0.90
N LYS A 54 11.43 0.05 -1.81
CA LYS A 54 11.45 -1.41 -1.86
C LYS A 54 12.01 -2.01 -0.57
N TYR A 55 13.10 -1.46 -0.05
CA TYR A 55 13.65 -1.86 1.24
C TYR A 55 12.65 -1.67 2.40
N LEU A 56 11.89 -0.56 2.42
CA LEU A 56 10.82 -0.37 3.41
C LEU A 56 9.72 -1.44 3.32
N VAL A 57 9.34 -1.81 2.10
CA VAL A 57 8.37 -2.87 1.86
C VAL A 57 8.90 -4.23 2.33
N GLU A 58 10.17 -4.54 2.04
CA GLU A 58 10.85 -5.77 2.50
C GLU A 58 10.94 -5.85 4.03
N LEU A 59 11.06 -4.70 4.72
CA LEU A 59 10.98 -4.62 6.18
C LEU A 59 9.55 -4.76 6.74
N GLY A 60 8.53 -4.86 5.89
CA GLY A 60 7.14 -5.08 6.29
C GLY A 60 6.40 -3.82 6.70
N CYS A 61 6.71 -2.65 6.12
CA CYS A 61 6.02 -1.39 6.47
C CYS A 61 4.54 -1.34 6.06
N ILE A 62 4.11 -2.19 5.11
CA ILE A 62 2.75 -2.19 4.55
C ILE A 62 1.70 -2.52 5.62
N LYS A 63 1.92 -3.58 6.40
CA LYS A 63 0.94 -4.03 7.41
C LYS A 63 0.67 -2.95 8.48
N PRO A 64 1.69 -2.33 9.09
CA PRO A 64 1.52 -1.21 9.99
C PRO A 64 0.80 0.00 9.37
N LEU A 65 1.09 0.34 8.11
CA LEU A 65 0.38 1.41 7.40
C LEU A 65 -1.10 1.08 7.19
N CYS A 66 -1.41 -0.16 6.80
CA CYS A 66 -2.79 -0.63 6.67
C CYS A 66 -3.54 -0.60 8.01
N ASP A 67 -2.87 -0.85 9.13
CA ASP A 67 -3.49 -0.77 10.47
C ASP A 67 -3.79 0.67 10.91
N LEU A 68 -3.13 1.66 10.32
CA LEU A 68 -3.43 3.07 10.56
C LEU A 68 -4.66 3.56 9.80
N LEU A 69 -5.14 2.85 8.79
CA LEU A 69 -6.33 3.27 8.03
C LEU A 69 -7.62 3.25 8.86
N THR A 70 -7.65 2.49 9.97
CA THR A 70 -8.82 2.36 10.84
C THR A 70 -8.78 3.27 12.06
N VAL A 71 -7.81 4.19 12.16
CA VAL A 71 -7.75 5.11 13.31
C VAL A 71 -8.71 6.27 13.13
N MET A 72 -9.22 6.80 14.24
CA MET A 72 -10.16 7.94 14.23
C MET A 72 -9.52 9.27 13.80
N ASP A 73 -8.19 9.36 13.82
CA ASP A 73 -7.47 10.57 13.43
C ASP A 73 -7.35 10.64 11.91
N SER A 74 -8.23 11.43 11.28
CA SER A 74 -8.27 11.63 9.83
C SER A 74 -6.93 12.06 9.23
N LYS A 75 -6.10 12.82 9.96
CA LYS A 75 -4.77 13.21 9.46
C LYS A 75 -3.84 12.01 9.34
N ILE A 76 -3.94 11.07 10.27
CA ILE A 76 -3.13 9.85 10.25
C ILE A 76 -3.62 8.89 9.17
N VAL A 77 -4.94 8.79 8.97
CA VAL A 77 -5.51 8.06 7.83
C VAL A 77 -4.98 8.61 6.51
N GLN A 78 -4.99 9.94 6.33
CA GLN A 78 -4.43 10.58 5.13
C GLN A 78 -2.94 10.29 4.95
N VAL A 79 -2.15 10.31 6.03
CA VAL A 79 -0.71 9.97 5.98
C VAL A 79 -0.51 8.52 5.56
N ALA A 80 -1.28 7.58 6.12
CA ALA A 80 -1.22 6.18 5.76
C ALA A 80 -1.62 5.94 4.29
N LEU A 81 -2.69 6.58 3.83
CA LEU A 81 -3.12 6.52 2.42
C LEU A 81 -2.02 7.05 1.49
N ASN A 82 -1.37 8.17 1.82
CA ASN A 82 -0.25 8.69 1.03
C ASN A 82 0.93 7.72 0.97
N GLY A 83 1.28 7.08 2.09
CA GLY A 83 2.35 6.09 2.13
C GLY A 83 2.06 4.90 1.22
N LEU A 84 0.83 4.38 1.29
CA LEU A 84 0.38 3.28 0.42
C LEU A 84 0.31 3.69 -1.06
N GLU A 85 -0.12 4.92 -1.34
CA GLU A 85 -0.15 5.49 -2.69
C GLU A 85 1.24 5.52 -3.33
N ASN A 86 2.24 6.00 -2.60
CA ASN A 86 3.61 6.07 -3.09
C ASN A 86 4.18 4.68 -3.40
N ILE A 87 3.92 3.70 -2.51
CA ILE A 87 4.33 2.31 -2.72
C ILE A 87 3.65 1.73 -3.97
N LEU A 88 2.34 1.93 -4.12
CA LEU A 88 1.60 1.46 -5.28
C LEU A 88 2.08 2.10 -6.59
N ARG A 89 2.33 3.41 -6.60
CA ARG A 89 2.89 4.11 -7.77
C ARG A 89 4.25 3.54 -8.18
N LEU A 90 5.11 3.25 -7.22
CA LEU A 90 6.39 2.59 -7.50
C LEU A 90 6.17 1.21 -8.14
N GLY A 91 5.27 0.40 -7.58
CA GLY A 91 4.99 -0.92 -8.14
C GLY A 91 4.38 -0.87 -9.54
N GLU A 92 3.62 0.17 -9.86
CA GLU A 92 3.14 0.39 -11.22
C GLU A 92 4.29 0.72 -12.19
N GLN A 93 5.25 1.54 -11.74
CA GLN A 93 6.45 1.84 -12.52
C GLN A 93 7.32 0.60 -12.73
N GLU A 94 7.49 -0.25 -11.71
CA GLU A 94 8.19 -1.52 -11.82
C GLU A 94 7.45 -2.51 -12.72
N ALA A 95 6.13 -2.58 -12.64
CA ALA A 95 5.30 -3.42 -13.51
C ALA A 95 5.43 -3.04 -14.99
N LYS A 96 5.50 -1.74 -15.28
CA LYS A 96 5.76 -1.20 -16.63
C LYS A 96 7.18 -1.51 -17.10
N ARG A 97 8.18 -1.35 -16.22
CA ARG A 97 9.60 -1.60 -16.54
C ARG A 97 9.91 -3.07 -16.77
N ASN A 98 9.33 -3.95 -15.96
CA ASN A 98 9.57 -5.40 -16.03
C ASN A 98 8.67 -6.10 -17.05
N GLY A 99 7.73 -5.37 -17.67
CA GLY A 99 6.79 -5.90 -18.67
C GLY A 99 5.77 -6.90 -18.11
N THR A 100 5.70 -7.09 -16.79
CA THR A 100 4.75 -7.99 -16.15
C THR A 100 3.34 -7.41 -16.16
N GLY A 101 3.21 -6.08 -16.12
CA GLY A 101 1.92 -5.40 -16.03
C GLY A 101 1.15 -5.71 -14.74
N ILE A 102 1.82 -6.30 -13.74
CA ILE A 102 1.27 -6.65 -12.43
C ILE A 102 2.09 -5.91 -11.38
N ASN A 103 1.40 -5.13 -10.55
CA ASN A 103 2.00 -4.42 -9.44
C ASN A 103 2.25 -5.40 -8.26
N PRO A 104 3.51 -5.66 -7.87
CA PRO A 104 3.82 -6.64 -6.83
C PRO A 104 3.32 -6.22 -5.44
N TYR A 105 3.14 -4.92 -5.20
CA TYR A 105 2.72 -4.40 -3.90
C TYR A 105 1.21 -4.49 -3.68
N CYS A 106 0.41 -4.65 -4.74
CA CYS A 106 -1.04 -4.87 -4.59
C CYS A 106 -1.36 -6.12 -3.77
N ALA A 107 -0.67 -7.24 -4.05
CA ALA A 107 -0.87 -8.49 -3.32
C ALA A 107 -0.51 -8.35 -1.84
N LEU A 108 0.58 -7.66 -1.52
CA LEU A 108 1.00 -7.41 -0.14
C LEU A 108 0.01 -6.54 0.64
N ILE A 109 -0.63 -5.57 -0.03
CA ILE A 109 -1.68 -4.74 0.58
C ILE A 109 -2.94 -5.57 0.82
N GLU A 110 -3.30 -6.46 -0.11
CA GLU A 110 -4.43 -7.38 0.04
C GLU A 110 -4.22 -8.36 1.20
N GLU A 111 -3.04 -8.98 1.30
CA GLU A 111 -2.65 -9.85 2.42
C GLU A 111 -2.66 -9.13 3.77
N ALA A 112 -2.46 -7.81 3.78
CA ALA A 112 -2.52 -6.97 4.97
C ALA A 112 -3.95 -6.49 5.34
N TYR A 113 -4.99 -7.00 4.66
CA TYR A 113 -6.37 -6.50 4.74
C TYR A 113 -6.49 -5.00 4.44
N GLY A 114 -5.55 -4.47 3.64
CA GLY A 114 -5.52 -3.06 3.28
C GLY A 114 -6.64 -2.69 2.32
N LEU A 115 -6.98 -3.57 1.38
CA LEU A 115 -8.04 -3.32 0.40
C LEU A 115 -9.41 -3.17 1.07
N ASP A 116 -9.76 -4.06 2.00
CA ASP A 116 -11.04 -3.98 2.73
C ASP A 116 -11.16 -2.67 3.52
N LYS A 117 -10.05 -2.23 4.11
CA LYS A 117 -9.98 -0.97 4.87
C LYS A 117 -10.08 0.25 3.95
N ILE A 118 -9.42 0.21 2.78
CA ILE A 118 -9.52 1.29 1.78
C ILE A 118 -10.94 1.37 1.24
N GLU A 119 -11.59 0.24 0.98
CA GLU A 119 -12.99 0.18 0.56
C GLU A 119 -13.91 0.81 1.60
N PHE A 120 -13.71 0.48 2.88
CA PHE A 120 -14.46 1.09 3.97
C PHE A 120 -14.32 2.63 4.01
N LEU A 121 -13.11 3.15 3.71
CA LEU A 121 -12.85 4.59 3.66
C LEU A 121 -13.56 5.32 2.51
N GLN A 122 -14.15 4.62 1.55
CA GLN A 122 -15.04 5.22 0.55
C GLN A 122 -16.40 5.66 1.12
N SER A 123 -16.66 5.38 2.40
CA SER A 123 -17.81 5.92 3.13
C SER A 123 -17.44 7.04 4.12
N HIS A 124 -16.18 7.45 4.12
CA HIS A 124 -15.66 8.41 5.09
C HIS A 124 -16.20 9.84 4.83
N GLU A 125 -16.61 10.55 5.88
CA GLU A 125 -17.20 11.91 5.80
C GLU A 125 -16.24 12.97 5.23
N ASN A 126 -14.93 12.75 5.41
CA ASN A 126 -13.88 13.57 4.84
C ASN A 126 -13.70 13.26 3.35
N GLN A 127 -14.05 14.23 2.50
CA GLN A 127 -13.99 14.12 1.04
C GLN A 127 -12.58 13.82 0.50
N ASP A 128 -11.52 14.31 1.14
CA ASP A 128 -10.14 14.05 0.70
C ASP A 128 -9.75 12.58 0.94
N ILE A 129 -10.21 12.01 2.06
CA ILE A 129 -9.99 10.60 2.39
C ILE A 129 -10.78 9.72 1.43
N TYR A 130 -12.05 10.06 1.18
CA TYR A 130 -12.88 9.40 0.19
C TYR A 130 -12.21 9.38 -1.18
N GLN A 131 -11.80 10.54 -1.69
CA GLN A 131 -11.23 10.67 -3.02
C GLN A 131 -9.94 9.86 -3.15
N LYS A 132 -9.06 9.93 -2.13
CA LYS A 132 -7.83 9.13 -2.10
C LYS A 132 -8.12 7.63 -2.06
N ALA A 133 -9.07 7.20 -1.24
CA ALA A 133 -9.46 5.80 -1.16
C ALA A 133 -10.01 5.30 -2.51
N PHE A 134 -10.82 6.11 -3.20
CA PHE A 134 -11.34 5.82 -4.52
C PHE A 134 -10.21 5.68 -5.56
N ASP A 135 -9.29 6.63 -5.60
CA ASP A 135 -8.17 6.62 -6.54
C ASP A 135 -7.25 5.41 -6.29
N LEU A 136 -6.97 5.06 -5.03
CA LEU A 136 -6.21 3.86 -4.67
C LEU A 136 -6.91 2.55 -5.04
N MET A 137 -8.24 2.51 -4.86
CA MET A 137 -9.05 1.36 -5.29
C MET A 137 -8.93 1.17 -6.80
N SER A 138 -8.89 2.25 -7.58
CA SER A 138 -8.73 2.16 -9.04
C SER A 138 -7.40 1.52 -9.45
N ILE A 139 -6.29 1.89 -8.79
CA ILE A 139 -4.95 1.35 -9.05
C ILE A 139 -4.85 -0.14 -8.69
N THR A 140 -5.46 -0.53 -7.56
CA THR A 140 -5.44 -1.91 -7.07
C THR A 140 -6.41 -2.83 -7.81
N SER A 141 -7.41 -2.27 -8.51
CA SER A 141 -8.43 -3.03 -9.25
C SER A 141 -7.99 -3.46 -10.65
N GLU A 142 -7.07 -2.75 -11.30
CA GLU A 142 -6.56 -3.13 -12.64
C GLU A 142 -5.94 -4.54 -12.71
N PRO A 143 -5.18 -5.06 -11.71
CA PRO A 143 -4.69 -6.44 -11.75
C PRO A 143 -5.78 -7.51 -11.54
N ARG A 144 -6.92 -7.19 -10.90
CA ARG A 144 -8.04 -8.13 -10.76
C ARG A 144 -8.70 -8.47 -12.10
N MET A 145 -8.70 -7.54 -13.06
CA MET A 145 -9.23 -7.82 -14.40
C MET A 145 -8.28 -8.65 -15.27
N ARG A 146 -6.95 -8.50 -15.12
CA ARG A 146 -5.97 -9.33 -15.86
C ARG A 146 -5.88 -10.76 -15.35
N THR A 147 -6.00 -10.98 -14.04
CA THR A 147 -6.02 -12.32 -13.45
C THR A 147 -7.35 -13.04 -13.70
N ALA A 148 -8.49 -12.33 -13.63
CA ALA A 148 -9.77 -12.86 -14.08
C ALA A 148 -9.77 -13.22 -15.58
N ALA A 149 -9.11 -12.41 -16.43
CA ALA A 149 -8.95 -12.69 -17.86
C ALA A 149 -7.96 -13.84 -18.18
N LEU A 150 -7.10 -14.24 -17.23
CA LEU A 150 -6.18 -15.38 -17.38
C LEU A 150 -6.79 -16.71 -16.91
N HIS A 151 -8.03 -16.72 -16.40
CA HIS A 151 -8.80 -17.93 -16.11
C HIS A 151 -10.06 -18.12 -16.99
N PRO A 152 -9.98 -18.11 -18.33
CA PRO A 152 -11.09 -18.58 -19.17
C PRO A 152 -10.90 -20.07 -19.48
N ARG A 153 -11.02 -20.98 -18.49
CA ARG A 153 -11.17 -22.42 -18.81
C ARG A 153 -11.66 -23.34 -17.68
N LEU A 154 -12.86 -23.10 -17.17
CA LEU A 154 -13.71 -24.20 -16.68
C LEU A 154 -15.16 -23.96 -17.12
N THR A 155 -15.37 -23.87 -18.42
CA THR A 155 -16.68 -24.15 -19.02
C THR A 155 -16.49 -25.19 -20.11
N LEU A 156 -17.21 -26.31 -19.93
CA LEU A 156 -17.54 -27.35 -20.91
C LEU A 156 -16.52 -28.49 -21.09
N ALA A 157 -16.62 -29.48 -20.20
CA ALA A 157 -16.43 -30.89 -20.55
C ALA A 157 -17.44 -31.77 -19.80
N SER A 158 -18.72 -31.60 -20.11
CA SER A 158 -19.72 -32.66 -19.92
C SER A 158 -20.85 -32.52 -20.95
N SER A 159 -20.49 -32.44 -22.22
CA SER A 159 -21.38 -32.89 -23.30
C SER A 159 -20.79 -34.15 -23.93
N SER A 160 -21.49 -35.25 -23.63
CA SER A 160 -21.71 -36.45 -24.46
C SER A 160 -20.53 -37.36 -24.82
N THR A 161 -20.52 -38.55 -24.20
CA THR A 161 -20.40 -39.85 -24.90
C THR A 161 -21.44 -40.78 -24.26
N SER A 162 -22.59 -41.01 -24.92
CA SER A 162 -22.95 -42.25 -25.64
C SER A 162 -22.89 -43.50 -24.74
N SER A 163 -23.91 -44.35 -24.63
CA SER A 163 -24.44 -45.14 -25.74
C SER A 163 -25.66 -45.94 -25.31
N SER A 164 -26.52 -46.18 -26.30
CA SER A 164 -27.59 -47.16 -26.43
C SER A 164 -27.39 -48.49 -25.68
N SER A 165 -28.48 -48.98 -25.07
CA SER A 165 -29.06 -50.33 -25.27
C SER A 165 -30.46 -50.35 -24.68
#